data_AF-A0A1G0MQL3-F1
#
_entry.id   AF-A0A1G0MQL3-F1
#
_cell.length_a   1.000
_cell.length_b   1.000
_cell.length_c   1.000
_cell.angle_alpha   90.00
_cell.angle_beta   90.00
_cell.angle_gamma   90.00
#
_symmetry.space_group_name_H-M   'P 1'
#
loop_
_entity.id
_entity.type
_entity.pdbx_description
1 polymer ?
#
loop_
_entity_poly.entity_id
_entity_poly.type
_entity_poly.pdbx_seq_one_letter_code
_entity_poly.pdbx_strand_id
1 'polypeptide(L)'
;MTTAKIDEAIERYVSERKKSRRNVAETKFLSYSYLACGESDVAAFMRKSRSLIRYYIDFLTVLENPLHGPQAAWLALMAIVFSFGIYMLTNEDMLTAGIFVTSGTVVNGISLYRAVIDKWVETSITIALYRELIELIDNTLPSGVETSLR
;
A
#
# COMPACT_ATOMS: atom_id res chain seq x y z
N MET A 1 21.90 -11.00 -11.97
CA MET A 1 20.83 -10.86 -10.95
C MET A 1 19.59 -10.21 -11.57
N THR A 2 18.47 -10.93 -11.66
CA THR A 2 17.23 -10.43 -12.27
C THR A 2 16.36 -9.74 -11.22
N THR A 3 15.65 -8.67 -11.60
CA THR A 3 14.68 -7.96 -10.75
C THR A 3 13.60 -8.89 -10.19
N ALA A 4 13.17 -9.89 -10.97
CA ALA A 4 12.19 -10.88 -10.54
C ALA A 4 12.56 -11.63 -9.24
N LYS A 5 13.85 -11.95 -9.01
CA LYS A 5 14.29 -12.61 -7.77
C LYS A 5 14.25 -11.66 -6.56
N ILE A 6 14.47 -10.38 -6.80
CA ILE A 6 14.39 -9.33 -5.77
C ILE A 6 12.93 -9.12 -5.39
N ASP A 7 12.06 -9.00 -6.39
CA ASP A 7 10.61 -8.86 -6.19
C ASP A 7 10.05 -10.05 -5.43
N GLU A 8 10.43 -11.28 -5.81
CA GLU A 8 10.03 -12.49 -5.09
C GLU A 8 10.50 -12.49 -3.62
N ALA A 9 11.72 -12.03 -3.35
CA ALA A 9 12.23 -11.93 -1.98
C ALA A 9 11.43 -10.91 -1.14
N ILE A 10 11.13 -9.75 -1.73
CA ILE A 10 10.33 -8.70 -1.09
C ILE A 10 8.91 -9.21 -0.82
N GLU A 11 8.28 -9.85 -1.80
CA GLU A 11 6.92 -10.40 -1.67
C GLU A 11 6.85 -11.49 -0.59
N ARG A 12 7.83 -12.39 -0.56
CA ARG A 12 7.95 -13.43 0.48
C ARG A 12 8.10 -12.81 1.87
N TYR A 13 8.92 -11.77 2.02
CA TYR A 13 9.06 -11.06 3.29
C TYR A 13 7.74 -10.44 3.73
N VAL A 14 7.06 -9.70 2.84
CA VAL A 14 5.78 -9.04 3.16
C VAL A 14 4.69 -10.06 3.52
N SER A 15 4.54 -11.12 2.72
CA SER A 15 3.57 -12.19 2.97
C SER A 15 3.83 -12.90 4.31
N GLU A 16 5.09 -13.19 4.61
CA GLU A 16 5.47 -13.80 5.88
C GLU A 16 5.22 -12.84 7.04
N ARG A 17 5.55 -11.55 6.90
CA ARG A 17 5.40 -10.55 7.95
C ARG A 17 3.94 -10.23 8.29
N LYS A 18 3.02 -10.41 7.33
CA LYS A 18 1.56 -10.38 7.56
C LYS A 18 1.06 -11.54 8.44
N LYS A 19 1.81 -12.66 8.54
CA LYS A 19 1.41 -13.87 9.27
C LYS A 19 2.23 -14.16 10.53
N SER A 20 3.49 -13.72 10.54
CA SER A 20 4.52 -14.11 11.49
C SER A 20 5.17 -12.90 12.18
N ARG A 21 5.91 -13.16 13.26
CA ARG A 21 6.71 -12.12 13.94
C ARG A 21 7.86 -11.62 13.06
N ARG A 22 8.25 -10.35 13.26
CA ARG A 22 9.36 -9.65 12.59
C ARG A 22 10.60 -10.52 12.40
N ASN A 23 11.18 -11.03 13.49
CA ASN A 23 12.45 -11.77 13.46
C ASN A 23 12.42 -13.00 12.54
N VAL A 24 11.27 -13.68 12.41
CA VAL A 24 11.12 -14.86 11.54
C VAL A 24 11.15 -14.44 10.07
N ALA A 25 10.44 -13.36 9.72
CA ALA A 25 10.43 -12.82 8.37
C ALA A 25 11.81 -12.28 7.97
N GLU A 26 12.48 -11.56 8.87
CA GLU A 26 13.85 -11.06 8.65
C GLU A 26 14.84 -12.20 8.41
N THR A 27 14.82 -13.23 9.25
CA THR A 27 15.72 -14.38 9.12
C THR A 27 15.48 -15.10 7.79
N LYS A 28 14.22 -15.30 7.39
CA LYS A 28 13.86 -15.93 6.11
C LYS A 28 14.30 -15.08 4.92
N PHE A 29 14.14 -13.76 4.98
CA PHE A 29 14.58 -12.85 3.93
C PHE A 29 16.11 -12.88 3.77
N LEU A 30 16.85 -12.78 4.87
CA LEU A 30 18.30 -12.89 4.85
C LEU A 30 18.74 -14.24 4.28
N SER A 31 18.19 -15.34 4.78
CA SER A 31 18.52 -16.70 4.30
C SER A 31 18.26 -16.85 2.79
N TYR A 32 17.13 -16.32 2.30
CA TYR A 32 16.82 -16.32 0.87
C TYR A 32 17.81 -15.46 0.08
N SER A 33 18.19 -14.28 0.57
CA SER A 33 19.17 -13.41 -0.11
C SER A 33 20.54 -14.06 -0.25
N TYR A 34 21.02 -14.76 0.79
CA TYR A 34 22.28 -15.52 0.76
C TYR A 34 22.20 -16.69 -0.23
N LEU A 35 21.11 -17.45 -0.22
CA LEU A 35 20.89 -18.57 -1.14
C LEU A 35 20.73 -18.13 -2.60
N ALA A 36 20.09 -16.98 -2.83
CA ALA A 36 19.79 -16.49 -4.17
C ALA A 36 21.00 -15.89 -4.88
N CYS A 37 21.98 -15.36 -4.14
CA CYS A 37 23.07 -14.54 -4.70
C CYS A 37 24.50 -15.03 -4.43
N GLY A 38 24.74 -15.99 -3.53
CA GLY A 38 26.10 -16.36 -3.13
C GLY A 38 26.80 -15.23 -2.35
N GLU A 39 27.78 -15.54 -1.51
CA GLU A 39 28.32 -14.58 -0.52
C GLU A 39 28.86 -13.27 -1.12
N SER A 40 29.43 -13.29 -2.32
CA SER A 40 30.04 -12.11 -2.95
C SER A 40 29.04 -11.11 -3.55
N ASP A 41 27.79 -11.52 -3.78
CA ASP A 41 26.80 -10.71 -4.51
C ASP A 41 25.63 -10.23 -3.61
N VAL A 42 25.64 -10.59 -2.32
CA VAL A 42 24.60 -10.20 -1.34
C VAL A 42 24.55 -8.68 -1.15
N ALA A 43 25.69 -7.99 -1.12
CA ALA A 43 25.71 -6.54 -0.99
C ALA A 43 25.07 -5.84 -2.20
N ALA A 44 25.32 -6.36 -3.41
CA ALA A 44 24.68 -5.87 -4.63
C ALA A 44 23.17 -6.16 -4.63
N PHE A 45 22.77 -7.34 -4.13
CA PHE A 45 21.37 -7.70 -3.92
C PHE A 45 20.66 -6.72 -3.00
N MET A 46 21.21 -6.50 -1.80
CA MET A 46 20.63 -5.60 -0.80
C MET A 46 20.50 -4.16 -1.31
N ARG A 47 21.51 -3.63 -2.02
CA ARG A 47 21.42 -2.29 -2.62
C ARG A 47 20.31 -2.19 -3.67
N LYS A 48 20.17 -3.18 -4.55
CA LYS A 48 19.09 -3.17 -5.54
C LYS A 48 17.72 -3.33 -4.90
N SER A 49 17.58 -4.22 -3.91
CA SER A 49 16.36 -4.35 -3.10
C SER A 49 15.97 -3.02 -2.46
N ARG A 50 16.92 -2.32 -1.82
CA ARG A 50 16.70 -0.99 -1.23
C ARG A 50 16.16 0.02 -2.25
N SER A 51 16.80 0.11 -3.42
CA SER A 51 16.37 1.02 -4.49
C SER A 51 14.94 0.71 -4.96
N LEU A 52 14.62 -0.58 -5.09
CA LEU A 52 13.35 -1.05 -5.60
C LEU A 52 12.22 -0.85 -4.57
N ILE A 53 12.49 -1.13 -3.30
CA ILE A 53 11.55 -0.88 -2.20
C ILE A 53 11.29 0.63 -2.06
N ARG A 54 12.32 1.48 -2.19
CA ARG A 54 12.13 2.94 -2.18
C ARG A 54 11.23 3.39 -3.33
N TYR A 55 11.43 2.87 -4.53
CA TYR A 55 10.53 3.11 -5.66
C TYR A 55 9.09 2.68 -5.35
N TYR A 56 8.89 1.51 -4.73
CA TYR A 56 7.55 1.06 -4.33
C TYR A 56 6.93 1.95 -3.24
N ILE A 57 7.71 2.42 -2.27
CA ILE A 57 7.22 3.37 -1.27
C ILE A 57 6.79 4.66 -1.94
N ASP A 58 7.62 5.26 -2.79
CA ASP A 58 7.30 6.52 -3.46
C ASP A 58 6.03 6.37 -4.32
N PHE A 59 5.91 5.25 -5.05
CA PHE A 59 4.71 4.92 -5.82
C PHE A 59 3.47 4.74 -4.93
N LEU A 60 3.58 3.97 -3.85
CA LEU A 60 2.47 3.71 -2.94
C LEU A 60 2.08 4.95 -2.13
N THR A 61 3.01 5.84 -1.78
CA THR A 61 2.72 7.10 -1.09
C THR A 61 1.94 8.06 -1.98
N VAL A 62 2.18 8.05 -3.30
CA VAL A 62 1.31 8.77 -4.25
C VAL A 62 -0.12 8.20 -4.24
N LEU A 63 -0.25 6.87 -4.14
CA LEU A 63 -1.52 6.15 -4.05
C LEU A 63 -2.17 6.18 -2.66
N GLU A 64 -1.41 6.49 -1.61
CA GLU A 64 -1.89 6.60 -0.23
C GLU A 64 -2.82 7.80 -0.05
N ASN A 65 -2.85 8.74 -1.00
CA ASN A 65 -3.86 9.78 -0.99
C ASN A 65 -5.25 9.15 -1.20
N PRO A 66 -6.12 9.12 -0.17
CA PRO A 66 -7.43 8.45 -0.26
C PRO A 66 -8.36 9.13 -1.27
N LEU A 67 -7.97 10.29 -1.81
CA LEU A 67 -8.69 11.05 -2.83
C LEU A 67 -8.23 10.74 -4.26
N HIS A 68 -7.08 10.09 -4.45
CA HIS A 68 -6.55 9.75 -5.78
C HIS A 68 -6.94 8.32 -6.16
N GLY A 69 -8.19 8.16 -6.58
CA GLY A 69 -8.66 6.89 -7.13
C GLY A 69 -10.09 6.95 -7.66
N PRO A 70 -10.46 6.03 -8.57
CA PRO A 70 -11.82 5.96 -9.10
C PRO A 70 -12.87 5.75 -8.01
N GLN A 71 -12.51 5.02 -6.95
CA GLN A 71 -13.39 4.78 -5.79
C GLN A 71 -13.65 6.06 -4.98
N ALA A 72 -12.63 6.92 -4.83
CA ALA A 72 -12.76 8.19 -4.13
C ALA A 72 -13.58 9.20 -4.93
N ALA A 73 -13.36 9.26 -6.24
CA ALA A 73 -14.17 10.06 -7.16
C ALA A 73 -15.65 9.61 -7.14
N TRP A 74 -15.88 8.30 -7.12
CA TRP A 74 -17.22 7.72 -6.99
C TRP A 74 -17.87 8.06 -5.63
N LEU A 75 -17.08 8.11 -4.55
CA LEU A 75 -17.55 8.50 -3.23
C LEU A 75 -17.92 9.99 -3.19
N ALA A 76 -17.13 10.85 -3.82
CA ALA A 76 -17.45 12.27 -3.97
C ALA A 76 -18.74 12.46 -4.79
N LEU A 77 -18.94 11.70 -5.87
CA LEU A 77 -20.18 11.71 -6.63
C LEU A 77 -21.38 11.28 -5.78
N MET A 78 -21.25 10.20 -5.00
CA MET A 78 -22.29 9.75 -4.07
C MET A 78 -22.62 10.82 -3.03
N ALA A 79 -21.64 11.58 -2.54
CA ALA A 79 -21.89 12.71 -1.64
C ALA A 79 -22.73 13.82 -2.31
N ILE A 80 -22.45 14.14 -3.57
CA ILE A 80 -23.23 15.11 -4.35
C ILE A 80 -24.66 14.62 -4.56
N VAL A 81 -24.83 13.35 -4.97
CA VAL A 81 -26.15 12.73 -5.17
C VAL A 81 -26.94 12.68 -3.86
N PHE A 82 -26.27 12.42 -2.74
CA PHE A 82 -26.88 12.46 -1.41
C PHE A 82 -27.37 13.87 -1.05
N SER A 83 -26.56 14.91 -1.25
CA SER A 83 -26.96 16.29 -1.03
C SER A 83 -28.16 16.69 -1.91
N PHE A 84 -28.17 16.25 -3.18
CA PHE A 84 -29.31 16.47 -4.06
C PHE A 84 -30.57 15.72 -3.59
N GLY A 85 -30.42 14.49 -3.11
CA GLY A 85 -31.50 13.73 -2.50
C GLY A 85 -32.11 14.43 -1.28
N ILE A 86 -31.28 15.05 -0.42
CA ILE A 86 -31.76 15.85 0.72
C ILE A 86 -32.56 17.07 0.21
N TYR A 87 -32.07 17.75 -0.82
CA TYR A 87 -32.80 18.87 -1.42
C TYR A 87 -34.17 18.41 -1.95
N MET A 88 -34.25 17.25 -2.62
CA MET A 88 -35.52 16.70 -3.12
C MET A 88 -36.52 16.40 -2.00
N LEU A 89 -36.08 16.06 -0.79
CA LEU A 89 -36.96 15.84 0.36
C LEU A 89 -37.66 17.12 0.85
N THR A 90 -37.15 18.31 0.48
CA THR A 90 -37.77 19.60 0.83
C THR A 90 -38.90 20.00 -0.12
N ASN A 91 -39.08 19.26 -1.23
CA ASN A 91 -40.11 19.53 -2.23
C ASN A 91 -41.14 18.39 -2.24
N GLU A 92 -42.41 18.70 -1.96
CA GLU A 92 -43.49 17.71 -1.84
C GLU A 92 -43.66 16.89 -3.13
N ASP A 93 -43.48 17.50 -4.30
CA ASP A 93 -43.60 16.83 -5.61
C ASP A 93 -42.50 15.77 -5.84
N MET A 94 -41.36 15.92 -5.17
CA MET A 94 -40.17 15.08 -5.35
C MET A 94 -39.88 14.18 -4.15
N LEU A 95 -40.72 14.21 -3.13
CA LEU A 95 -40.46 13.56 -1.84
C LEU A 95 -40.24 12.05 -1.97
N THR A 96 -41.07 11.35 -2.74
CA THR A 96 -40.92 9.90 -2.96
C THR A 96 -39.59 9.58 -3.65
N ALA A 97 -39.20 10.35 -4.68
CA ALA A 97 -37.93 10.17 -5.36
C ALA A 97 -36.75 10.49 -4.44
N GLY A 98 -36.85 11.54 -3.60
CA GLY A 98 -35.87 11.89 -2.58
C GLY A 98 -35.62 10.75 -1.58
N ILE A 99 -36.67 10.05 -1.11
CA ILE A 99 -36.53 8.90 -0.20
C ILE A 99 -35.76 7.75 -0.88
N PHE A 100 -36.09 7.40 -2.12
CA PHE A 100 -35.40 6.33 -2.85
C PHE A 100 -33.93 6.69 -3.13
N VAL A 101 -33.66 7.90 -3.59
CA VAL A 101 -32.30 8.37 -3.91
C VAL A 101 -31.43 8.41 -2.66
N THR A 102 -31.93 8.98 -1.56
CA THR A 102 -31.17 9.08 -0.31
C THR A 102 -30.90 7.71 0.31
N SER A 103 -31.91 6.84 0.43
CA SER A 103 -31.72 5.49 0.98
C SER A 103 -30.76 4.64 0.15
N GLY A 104 -30.90 4.65 -1.18
CA GLY A 104 -29.99 3.95 -2.08
C GLY A 104 -28.55 4.50 -2.01
N THR A 105 -28.40 5.81 -1.89
CA THR A 105 -27.08 6.45 -1.78
C THR A 105 -26.40 6.16 -0.46
N VAL A 106 -27.15 6.10 0.65
CA VAL A 106 -26.58 5.75 1.97
C VAL A 106 -26.06 4.32 2.00
N VAL A 107 -26.86 3.35 1.53
CA VAL A 107 -26.44 1.93 1.54
C VAL A 107 -25.19 1.72 0.68
N ASN A 108 -25.20 2.24 -0.55
CA ASN A 108 -24.07 2.11 -1.46
C ASN A 108 -22.86 2.93 -1.00
N GLY A 109 -23.10 4.13 -0.46
CA GLY A 109 -22.07 5.02 0.06
C GLY A 109 -21.32 4.44 1.24
N ILE A 110 -22.01 3.78 2.20
CA ILE A 110 -21.36 3.11 3.33
C ILE A 110 -20.48 1.96 2.86
N SER A 111 -20.97 1.13 1.92
CA SER A 111 -20.19 0.02 1.38
C SER A 111 -18.92 0.52 0.67
N LEU A 112 -19.04 1.55 -0.15
CA LEU A 112 -17.92 2.16 -0.86
C LEU A 112 -16.93 2.83 0.10
N TYR A 113 -17.43 3.54 1.12
CA TYR A 113 -16.60 4.17 2.14
C TYR A 113 -15.73 3.13 2.86
N ARG A 114 -16.33 2.01 3.29
CA ARG A 114 -15.57 0.91 3.90
C ARG A 114 -14.47 0.39 2.97
N ALA A 115 -14.80 0.15 1.69
CA ALA A 115 -13.82 -0.34 0.72
C ALA A 115 -12.65 0.64 0.50
N VAL A 116 -12.91 1.96 0.49
CA VAL A 116 -11.86 2.99 0.39
C VAL A 116 -10.96 2.98 1.63
N ILE A 117 -11.56 2.92 2.83
CA ILE A 117 -10.82 2.88 4.09
C ILE A 117 -9.97 1.61 4.21
N ASP A 118 -10.54 0.44 3.89
CA ASP A 118 -9.83 -0.83 3.97
C ASP A 118 -8.60 -0.84 3.05
N LYS A 119 -8.76 -0.33 1.82
CA LYS A 119 -7.66 -0.20 0.85
C LYS A 119 -6.61 0.81 1.32
N TRP A 120 -7.03 1.90 1.94
CA TRP A 120 -6.12 2.90 2.49
C TRP A 120 -5.27 2.31 3.61
N VAL A 121 -5.91 1.61 4.56
CA VAL A 121 -5.23 0.91 5.65
C VAL A 121 -4.26 -0.14 5.12
N GLU A 122 -4.67 -0.95 4.14
CA GLU A 122 -3.78 -1.94 3.53
C GLU A 122 -2.54 -1.31 2.87
N THR A 123 -2.72 -0.17 2.20
CA THR A 123 -1.63 0.58 1.57
C THR A 123 -0.65 1.11 2.62
N SER A 124 -1.17 1.75 3.68
CA SER A 124 -0.33 2.27 4.78
C SER A 124 0.43 1.16 5.50
N ILE A 125 -0.20 0.00 5.74
CA ILE A 125 0.48 -1.17 6.31
C ILE A 125 1.60 -1.64 5.39
N THR A 126 1.35 -1.72 4.08
CA THR A 126 2.36 -2.17 3.10
C THR A 126 3.57 -1.23 3.05
N ILE A 127 3.34 0.08 3.11
CA ILE A 127 4.41 1.08 3.21
C ILE A 127 5.23 0.89 4.49
N ALA A 128 4.57 0.63 5.63
CA ALA A 128 5.26 0.38 6.89
C ALA A 128 6.16 -0.87 6.82
N LEU A 129 5.67 -1.95 6.19
CA LEU A 129 6.46 -3.17 5.97
C LEU A 129 7.67 -2.94 5.05
N TYR A 130 7.51 -2.11 4.02
CA TYR A 130 8.62 -1.73 3.15
C TYR A 130 9.67 -0.88 3.88
N ARG A 131 9.25 0.02 4.76
CA ARG A 131 10.19 0.77 5.63
C ARG A 131 10.94 -0.15 6.59
N GLU A 132 10.25 -1.13 7.19
CA GLU A 132 10.87 -2.16 8.04
C GLU A 132 11.93 -2.96 7.27
N LEU A 133 11.65 -3.30 6.01
CA LEU A 133 12.59 -4.02 5.15
C LEU A 133 13.82 -3.17 4.76
N ILE A 134 13.63 -1.87 4.53
CA ILE A 134 14.77 -0.94 4.30
C ILE A 134 15.63 -0.85 5.56
N GLU A 135 15.02 -0.74 6.75
CA GLU A 135 15.76 -0.72 8.02
C GLU A 135 16.59 -2.00 8.20
N LEU A 136 16.02 -3.17 7.88
CA LEU A 136 16.75 -4.43 7.88
C LEU A 136 17.95 -4.37 6.93
N ILE A 137 17.73 -3.96 5.68
CA ILE A 137 18.78 -3.86 4.66
C ILE A 137 19.91 -2.92 5.12
N ASP A 138 19.55 -1.74 5.65
CA ASP A 138 20.50 -0.73 6.10
C ASP A 138 21.31 -1.23 7.32
N ASN A 139 20.71 -2.04 8.20
CA ASN A 139 21.42 -2.70 9.31
C ASN A 139 22.33 -3.85 8.83
N THR A 140 22.02 -4.48 7.70
CA THR A 140 22.79 -5.63 7.18
C THR A 140 23.96 -5.17 6.30
N LEU A 141 23.84 -4.02 5.64
CA LEU A 141 24.91 -3.43 4.85
C LEU A 141 25.87 -2.67 5.79
N PRO A 142 27.18 -2.95 5.80
CA PRO A 142 28.12 -2.16 6.57
C PRO A 142 28.08 -0.70 6.08
N SER A 143 27.98 0.24 7.02
CA SER A 143 27.89 1.70 6.84
C SER A 143 29.16 2.36 6.25
N GLY A 144 29.90 1.65 5.39
CA GLY A 144 31.24 2.03 4.93
C GLY A 144 31.50 1.89 3.43
N VAL A 145 30.48 1.72 2.58
CA VAL A 145 30.66 1.67 1.11
C VAL A 145 29.99 2.86 0.39
N GLU A 146 30.03 4.03 1.03
CA GLU A 146 29.72 5.32 0.38
C GLU A 146 30.98 6.16 0.07
N THR A 147 32.18 5.70 0.45
CA THR A 147 33.43 6.46 0.30
C THR A 147 34.34 6.05 -0.86
N SER A 148 34.01 5.04 -1.68
CA SER A 148 34.97 4.55 -2.69
C SER A 148 34.71 4.93 -4.15
N LEU A 149 33.69 5.73 -4.47
CA LEU A 149 33.47 6.21 -5.86
C LEU A 149 32.96 7.66 -5.85
N ARG A 150 33.86 8.57 -5.47
CA ARG A 150 33.96 9.88 -6.13
C ARG A 150 34.81 9.70 -7.39
#